data_AF-A0A3D0W4S1-F1
#
_entry.id   AF-A0A3D0W4S1-F1
#
_cell.length_a   1.000
_cell.length_b   1.000
_cell.length_c   1.000
_cell.angle_alpha   90.00
_cell.angle_beta   90.00
_cell.angle_gamma   90.00
#
_symmetry.space_group_name_H-M   'P 1'
#
loop_
_entity.id
_entity.type
_entity.pdbx_description
1 polymer ?
#
loop_
_entity_poly.entity_id
_entity_poly.type
_entity_poly.pdbx_seq_one_letter_code
_entity_poly.pdbx_strand_id
1 'polypeptide(L)'
;EFSQVVLDKKGLKLQDVEGVMLFKRPNKFRWDYLKPYQNQIISDGDRLYMYDQDLRQVSINPIAKVAGSTPLLIVAGKNIEKYFTLKNLDDDSNQNIKWVEAVPKEESAGFSKVILGLTENKLSVMKIVDAFEHITTISFKNAKYNVNLMDNDFLFKLPSGVDVVQAGTISNNASSTKANDKDAELIAFATGWANAWSTKDIDVYLSKYAADFKTPNGEALNLWQASRKQKISSQGKILVEIEDIKVTMKNENLARIQFKQKYSSDKLTEDSNKNLLVKKIDGKWFIQEETL
;
A
#
# COMPACT_ATOMS: atom_id res chain seq x y z
N GLU A 1 -20.88 -5.65 -8.52
CA GLU A 1 -20.37 -4.32 -8.09
C GLU A 1 -20.14 -4.35 -6.60
N PHE A 2 -19.32 -3.45 -6.08
CA PHE A 2 -19.16 -3.25 -4.64
C PHE A 2 -19.09 -1.77 -4.29
N SER A 3 -19.46 -1.45 -3.06
CA SER A 3 -19.16 -0.18 -2.39
C SER A 3 -18.31 -0.49 -1.15
N GLN A 4 -17.26 0.29 -0.94
CA GLN A 4 -16.32 0.13 0.15
C GLN A 4 -16.23 1.42 0.95
N VAL A 5 -16.38 1.32 2.26
CA VAL A 5 -16.19 2.41 3.22
C VAL A 5 -15.13 2.00 4.23
N VAL A 6 -14.19 2.89 4.51
CA VAL A 6 -13.18 2.70 5.56
C VAL A 6 -13.45 3.69 6.68
N LEU A 7 -13.61 3.17 7.90
CA LEU A 7 -13.79 3.96 9.12
C LEU A 7 -12.59 3.79 10.04
N ASP A 8 -12.20 4.85 10.75
CA ASP A 8 -11.24 4.76 11.84
C ASP A 8 -11.88 4.15 13.12
N LYS A 9 -11.08 3.93 14.17
CA LYS A 9 -11.58 3.41 15.45
C LYS A 9 -12.60 4.30 16.15
N LYS A 10 -12.72 5.58 15.75
CA LYS A 10 -13.69 6.56 16.27
C LYS A 10 -14.93 6.67 15.38
N GLY A 11 -14.99 5.90 14.29
CA GLY A 11 -16.10 5.92 13.33
C GLY A 11 -16.01 7.03 12.28
N LEU A 12 -14.90 7.76 12.19
CA LEU A 12 -14.69 8.78 11.16
C LEU A 12 -14.43 8.10 9.81
N LYS A 13 -15.10 8.58 8.76
CA LYS A 13 -14.94 8.05 7.41
C LYS A 13 -13.63 8.52 6.78
N LEU A 14 -12.72 7.59 6.54
CA LEU A 14 -11.43 7.81 5.90
C LEU A 14 -11.51 7.66 4.37
N GLN A 15 -12.31 6.70 3.89
CA GLN A 15 -12.43 6.40 2.47
C GLN A 15 -13.85 5.96 2.12
N ASP A 16 -14.26 6.28 0.88
CA ASP A 16 -15.54 5.91 0.29
C ASP A 16 -15.33 5.69 -1.22
N VAL A 17 -15.42 4.45 -1.68
CA VAL A 17 -15.12 4.07 -3.07
C VAL A 17 -16.08 3.02 -3.59
N GLU A 18 -16.20 2.98 -4.92
CA GLU A 18 -16.99 1.98 -5.63
C GLU A 18 -16.13 1.24 -6.65
N GLY A 19 -16.56 0.04 -7.00
CA GLY A 19 -15.88 -0.74 -8.02
C GLY A 19 -16.59 -1.98 -8.50
N VAL A 20 -15.87 -2.72 -9.34
CA VAL A 20 -16.34 -3.96 -9.98
C VAL A 20 -15.37 -5.07 -9.63
N MET A 21 -15.92 -6.28 -9.49
CA MET A 21 -15.13 -7.45 -9.16
C MET A 21 -15.54 -8.66 -9.99
N LEU A 22 -14.56 -9.50 -10.30
CA LEU A 22 -14.71 -10.79 -10.96
C LEU A 22 -14.01 -11.85 -10.12
N PHE A 23 -14.61 -13.03 -10.04
CA PHE A 23 -14.06 -14.16 -9.27
C PHE A 23 -14.22 -15.45 -10.05
N LYS A 24 -13.13 -16.22 -10.15
CA LYS A 24 -13.10 -17.55 -10.74
C LYS A 24 -12.21 -18.46 -9.90
N ARG A 25 -12.80 -19.50 -9.33
CA ARG A 25 -12.00 -20.47 -8.55
C ARG A 25 -11.18 -21.38 -9.47
N PRO A 26 -9.97 -21.79 -9.04
CA PRO A 26 -9.23 -21.32 -7.87
C PRO A 26 -8.46 -20.02 -8.13
N ASN A 27 -8.30 -19.20 -7.08
CA ASN A 27 -7.34 -18.10 -6.94
C ASN A 27 -7.43 -16.94 -7.96
N LYS A 28 -8.25 -17.03 -9.02
CA LYS A 28 -8.40 -15.97 -10.01
C LYS A 28 -9.44 -14.96 -9.52
N PHE A 29 -9.02 -13.70 -9.43
CA PHE A 29 -9.91 -12.60 -9.10
C PHE A 29 -9.42 -11.31 -9.74
N ARG A 30 -10.35 -10.38 -9.94
CA ARG A 30 -10.07 -9.03 -10.42
C ARG A 30 -10.92 -8.07 -9.63
N TRP A 31 -10.32 -6.97 -9.21
CA TRP A 31 -10.95 -5.95 -8.40
C TRP A 31 -10.53 -4.59 -8.95
N ASP A 32 -11.45 -3.90 -9.61
CA ASP A 32 -11.21 -2.60 -10.23
C ASP A 32 -11.94 -1.53 -9.43
N TYR A 33 -11.20 -0.57 -8.88
CA TYR A 33 -11.74 0.65 -8.27
C TYR A 33 -12.05 1.68 -9.36
N LEU A 34 -13.22 2.33 -9.29
CA LEU A 34 -13.68 3.25 -10.34
C LEU A 34 -13.34 4.72 -10.04
N LYS A 35 -13.74 5.22 -8.86
CA LYS A 35 -13.51 6.61 -8.40
C LYS A 35 -13.44 6.68 -6.86
N PRO A 36 -12.70 7.67 -6.29
CA PRO A 36 -11.90 8.68 -6.98
C PRO A 36 -10.51 8.17 -7.42
N TYR A 37 -10.13 6.96 -7.01
CA TYR A 37 -8.84 6.34 -7.34
C TYR A 37 -9.06 5.15 -8.30
N GLN A 38 -8.18 5.01 -9.29
CA GLN A 38 -8.27 3.95 -10.29
C GLN A 38 -7.23 2.86 -10.03
N ASN A 39 -7.43 2.12 -8.95
CA ASN A 39 -6.54 1.01 -8.58
C ASN A 39 -7.10 -0.32 -9.08
N GLN A 40 -6.22 -1.26 -9.41
CA GLN A 40 -6.59 -2.61 -9.83
C GLN A 40 -5.83 -3.64 -9.00
N ILE A 41 -6.57 -4.60 -8.44
CA ILE A 41 -5.99 -5.78 -7.80
C ILE A 41 -6.41 -6.98 -8.61
N ILE A 42 -5.44 -7.66 -9.22
CA ILE A 42 -5.69 -8.76 -10.15
C ILE A 42 -4.89 -9.97 -9.73
N SER A 43 -5.49 -11.14 -9.82
CA SER A 43 -4.78 -12.40 -9.70
C SER A 43 -5.13 -13.33 -10.86
N ASP A 44 -4.07 -13.83 -11.52
CA ASP A 44 -4.16 -14.80 -12.62
C ASP A 44 -4.21 -16.26 -12.12
N GLY A 45 -4.13 -16.46 -10.81
CA GLY A 45 -4.10 -17.78 -10.15
C GLY A 45 -2.73 -18.19 -9.63
N ASP A 46 -1.65 -17.59 -10.15
CA ASP A 46 -0.26 -17.84 -9.74
C ASP A 46 0.37 -16.59 -9.09
N ARG A 47 0.07 -15.42 -9.63
CA ARG A 47 0.59 -14.11 -9.21
C ARG A 47 -0.54 -13.17 -8.80
N LEU A 48 -0.20 -12.24 -7.93
CA LEU A 48 -0.99 -11.09 -7.52
C LEU A 48 -0.35 -9.83 -8.10
N TYR A 49 -1.16 -9.04 -8.80
CA TYR A 49 -0.80 -7.75 -9.38
C TYR A 49 -1.60 -6.69 -8.62
N MET A 50 -0.90 -5.72 -8.04
CA MET A 50 -1.52 -4.53 -7.45
C MET A 50 -1.05 -3.33 -8.25
N TYR A 51 -1.93 -2.79 -9.08
CA TYR A 51 -1.66 -1.67 -9.97
C TYR A 51 -2.32 -0.42 -9.41
N ASP A 52 -1.49 0.59 -9.18
CA ASP A 52 -1.92 1.95 -8.88
C ASP A 52 -1.71 2.78 -10.15
N GLN A 53 -2.82 3.22 -10.75
CA GLN A 53 -2.78 3.94 -12.02
C GLN A 53 -2.22 5.35 -11.87
N ASP A 54 -2.53 6.01 -10.76
CA ASP A 54 -2.10 7.38 -10.51
C ASP A 54 -0.57 7.42 -10.29
N LEU A 55 -0.03 6.42 -9.60
CA LEU A 55 1.41 6.24 -9.43
C LEU A 55 2.10 5.59 -10.64
N ARG A 56 1.34 5.08 -11.62
CA ARG A 56 1.84 4.26 -12.73
C ARG A 56 2.79 3.18 -12.24
N GLN A 57 2.36 2.42 -11.23
CA GLN A 57 3.19 1.39 -10.60
C GLN A 57 2.39 0.11 -10.42
N VAL A 58 3.04 -1.03 -10.69
CA VAL A 58 2.50 -2.35 -10.39
C VAL A 58 3.42 -3.12 -9.45
N SER A 59 2.87 -3.66 -8.38
CA SER A 59 3.51 -4.67 -7.54
C SER A 59 3.10 -6.06 -8.00
N ILE A 60 4.06 -6.95 -8.21
CA ILE A 60 3.84 -8.33 -8.70
C ILE A 60 4.43 -9.31 -7.71
N ASN A 61 3.58 -10.12 -7.08
CA ASN A 61 3.98 -11.07 -6.05
C ASN A 61 3.42 -12.47 -6.32
N PRO A 62 4.20 -13.55 -6.11
CA PRO A 62 3.64 -14.90 -6.13
C PRO A 62 2.56 -15.05 -5.05
N ILE A 63 1.36 -15.55 -5.39
CA ILE A 63 0.25 -15.71 -4.43
C ILE A 63 0.69 -16.52 -3.22
N ALA A 64 1.48 -17.58 -3.45
CA ALA A 64 1.97 -18.45 -2.38
C ALA A 64 2.74 -17.70 -1.27
N LYS A 65 3.35 -16.54 -1.58
CA LYS A 65 4.08 -15.70 -0.62
C LYS A 65 3.22 -14.66 0.09
N VAL A 66 2.06 -14.29 -0.48
CA VAL A 66 1.21 -13.19 0.02
C VAL A 66 -0.20 -13.66 0.39
N ALA A 67 -0.41 -14.97 0.45
CA ALA A 67 -1.74 -15.53 0.63
C ALA A 67 -2.33 -15.21 2.02
N GLY A 68 -1.49 -15.23 3.06
CA GLY A 68 -1.90 -14.88 4.42
C GLY A 68 -2.26 -13.40 4.60
N SER A 69 -1.71 -12.52 3.76
CA SER A 69 -1.88 -11.07 3.81
C SER A 69 -2.85 -10.52 2.75
N THR A 70 -3.56 -11.38 2.01
CA THR A 70 -4.51 -10.96 0.96
C THR A 70 -5.94 -11.42 1.32
N PRO A 71 -6.79 -10.57 1.92
CA PRO A 71 -8.16 -10.90 2.32
C PRO A 71 -9.03 -11.49 1.20
N LEU A 72 -8.82 -11.05 -0.04
CA LEU A 72 -9.61 -11.49 -1.21
C LEU A 72 -9.46 -12.99 -1.52
N LEU A 73 -8.35 -13.62 -1.08
CA LEU A 73 -8.15 -15.05 -1.26
C LEU A 73 -9.05 -15.90 -0.38
N ILE A 74 -9.65 -15.35 0.68
CA ILE A 74 -10.65 -16.09 1.46
C ILE A 74 -11.87 -16.41 0.57
N VAL A 75 -12.20 -15.53 -0.38
CA VAL A 75 -13.33 -15.72 -1.31
C VAL A 75 -12.92 -16.55 -2.53
N ALA A 76 -11.76 -16.25 -3.12
CA ALA A 76 -11.29 -16.85 -4.37
C ALA A 76 -10.54 -18.18 -4.20
N GLY A 77 -9.97 -18.42 -3.02
CA GLY A 77 -8.98 -19.45 -2.77
C GLY A 77 -9.52 -20.86 -2.62
N LYS A 78 -8.61 -21.83 -2.64
CA LYS A 78 -8.82 -23.20 -2.16
C LYS A 78 -7.98 -23.42 -0.91
N ASN A 79 -8.45 -24.28 0.01
CA ASN A 79 -7.76 -24.63 1.25
C ASN A 79 -7.39 -23.39 2.10
N ILE A 80 -8.34 -22.47 2.26
CA ILE A 80 -8.14 -21.19 2.96
C ILE A 80 -7.75 -21.41 4.43
N GLU A 81 -8.11 -22.55 5.01
CA GLU A 81 -7.78 -23.01 6.35
C GLU A 81 -6.27 -23.19 6.54
N LYS A 82 -5.48 -23.29 5.45
CA LYS A 82 -4.02 -23.27 5.52
C LYS A 82 -3.50 -21.91 6.03
N TYR A 83 -4.17 -20.83 5.65
CA TYR A 83 -3.74 -19.45 5.88
C TYR A 83 -4.54 -18.76 6.99
N PHE A 84 -5.77 -19.21 7.23
CA PHE A 84 -6.71 -18.60 8.17
C PHE A 84 -7.26 -19.60 9.16
N THR A 85 -7.55 -19.14 10.37
CA THR A 85 -8.39 -19.83 11.34
C THR A 85 -9.81 -19.31 11.20
N LEU A 86 -10.76 -20.21 10.94
CA LEU A 86 -12.16 -19.85 10.69
C LEU A 86 -13.03 -20.11 11.92
N LYS A 87 -13.96 -19.20 12.19
CA LYS A 87 -14.93 -19.31 13.28
C LYS A 87 -16.29 -18.79 12.81
N ASN A 88 -17.35 -19.55 13.03
CA ASN A 88 -18.71 -19.03 12.84
C ASN A 88 -19.02 -18.02 13.95
N LEU A 89 -19.59 -16.88 13.58
CA LEU A 89 -20.12 -15.90 14.53
C LEU A 89 -21.64 -16.07 14.60
N ASP A 90 -22.16 -16.11 15.82
CA ASP A 90 -23.60 -16.10 16.05
C ASP A 90 -24.15 -14.73 15.66
N ASP A 91 -25.25 -14.72 14.90
CA ASP A 91 -26.01 -13.51 14.61
C ASP A 91 -27.29 -13.51 15.43
N ASP A 92 -27.42 -12.56 16.35
CA ASP A 92 -28.65 -12.31 17.10
C ASP A 92 -29.56 -11.29 16.37
N SER A 93 -29.12 -10.77 15.23
CA SER A 93 -29.92 -9.89 14.39
C SER A 93 -30.80 -10.72 13.44
N ASN A 94 -32.10 -10.46 13.43
CA ASN A 94 -33.15 -11.13 12.62
C ASN A 94 -32.95 -11.02 11.07
N GLN A 95 -31.73 -10.84 10.56
CA GLN A 95 -31.43 -10.49 9.16
C GLN A 95 -31.09 -11.69 8.27
N ASN A 96 -31.17 -12.93 8.76
CA ASN A 96 -30.84 -14.15 7.98
C ASN A 96 -29.44 -14.09 7.33
N ILE A 97 -28.48 -13.47 8.03
CA ILE A 97 -27.07 -13.41 7.61
C ILE A 97 -26.30 -14.41 8.45
N LYS A 98 -25.52 -15.26 7.78
CA LYS A 98 -24.54 -16.14 8.44
C LYS A 98 -23.19 -15.45 8.43
N TRP A 99 -22.58 -15.31 9.60
CA TRP A 99 -21.29 -14.64 9.73
C TRP A 99 -20.16 -15.64 9.97
N VAL A 100 -19.04 -15.41 9.29
CA VAL A 100 -17.80 -16.18 9.46
C VAL A 100 -16.66 -15.21 9.69
N GLU A 101 -15.93 -15.39 10.79
CA GLU A 101 -14.66 -14.73 11.07
C GLU A 101 -13.50 -15.58 10.54
N ALA A 102 -12.54 -14.93 9.90
CA ALA A 102 -11.30 -15.49 9.43
C ALA A 102 -10.14 -14.68 10.00
N VAL A 103 -9.35 -15.30 10.87
CA VAL A 103 -8.16 -14.68 11.48
C VAL A 103 -6.92 -15.21 10.74
N PRO A 104 -6.04 -14.34 10.23
CA PRO A 104 -4.81 -14.79 9.57
C PRO A 104 -3.92 -15.52 10.57
N LYS A 105 -3.29 -16.61 10.12
CA LYS A 105 -2.29 -17.34 10.91
C LYS A 105 -0.92 -16.67 10.89
N GLU A 106 -0.71 -15.74 9.96
CA GLU A 106 0.52 -14.98 9.79
C GLU A 106 0.39 -13.63 10.50
N GLU A 107 1.28 -13.34 11.45
CA GLU A 107 1.25 -12.10 12.23
C GLU A 107 1.55 -10.85 11.38
N SER A 108 2.28 -10.99 10.28
CA SER A 108 2.59 -9.93 9.31
C SER A 108 1.45 -9.61 8.34
N ALA A 109 0.24 -10.16 8.53
CA ALA A 109 -0.86 -10.05 7.56
C ALA A 109 -1.39 -8.62 7.33
N GLY A 110 -0.99 -7.62 8.11
CA GLY A 110 -1.45 -6.23 7.95
C GLY A 110 -2.91 -5.98 8.34
N PHE A 111 -3.66 -7.04 8.66
CA PHE A 111 -4.99 -6.99 9.23
C PHE A 111 -5.16 -8.02 10.34
N SER A 112 -6.03 -7.71 11.30
CA SER A 112 -6.30 -8.56 12.46
C SER A 112 -7.34 -9.64 12.16
N LYS A 113 -8.36 -9.33 11.34
CA LYS A 113 -9.39 -10.29 10.94
C LYS A 113 -10.20 -9.85 9.73
N VAL A 114 -10.83 -10.83 9.09
CA VAL A 114 -11.85 -10.64 8.06
C VAL A 114 -13.15 -11.27 8.53
N ILE A 115 -14.26 -10.57 8.35
CA ILE A 115 -15.60 -11.05 8.70
C ILE A 115 -16.44 -11.07 7.42
N LEU A 116 -16.99 -12.23 7.08
CA LEU A 116 -17.82 -12.45 5.90
C LEU A 116 -19.27 -12.60 6.33
N GLY A 117 -20.17 -11.83 5.73
CA GLY A 117 -21.61 -12.00 5.85
C GLY A 117 -22.17 -12.69 4.61
N LEU A 118 -22.88 -13.80 4.83
CA LEU A 118 -23.51 -14.58 3.78
C LEU A 118 -25.03 -14.54 3.94
N THR A 119 -25.73 -14.08 2.91
CA THR A 119 -27.20 -14.13 2.82
C THR A 119 -27.56 -15.22 1.83
N GLU A 120 -28.38 -16.21 2.21
CA GLU A 120 -28.69 -17.38 1.35
C GLU A 120 -27.44 -18.09 0.79
N ASN A 121 -26.39 -18.23 1.61
CA ASN A 121 -25.08 -18.77 1.22
C ASN A 121 -24.33 -17.99 0.12
N LYS A 122 -24.75 -16.75 -0.15
CA LYS A 122 -24.09 -15.83 -1.09
C LYS A 122 -23.40 -14.72 -0.31
N LEU A 123 -22.16 -14.39 -0.69
CA LEU A 123 -21.41 -13.29 -0.08
C LEU A 123 -22.13 -11.95 -0.33
N SER A 124 -22.61 -11.31 0.74
CA SER A 124 -23.33 -10.03 0.70
C SER A 124 -22.50 -8.88 1.25
N VAL A 125 -21.67 -9.16 2.27
CA VAL A 125 -20.81 -8.16 2.90
C VAL A 125 -19.50 -8.78 3.36
N MET A 126 -18.42 -8.00 3.32
CA MET A 126 -17.13 -8.35 3.87
C MET A 126 -16.62 -7.19 4.71
N LYS A 127 -16.12 -7.47 5.90
CA LYS A 127 -15.46 -6.49 6.77
C LYS A 127 -14.02 -6.91 6.99
N ILE A 128 -13.09 -5.98 6.90
CA ILE A 128 -11.67 -6.20 7.20
C ILE A 128 -11.34 -5.26 8.35
N VAL A 129 -10.82 -5.81 9.44
CA VAL A 129 -10.31 -5.03 10.56
C VAL A 129 -8.81 -5.04 10.46
N ASP A 130 -8.19 -3.89 10.26
CA ASP A 130 -6.73 -3.81 10.15
C ASP A 130 -6.04 -3.91 11.52
N ALA A 131 -4.71 -3.76 11.56
CA ALA A 131 -3.94 -3.77 12.82
C ALA A 131 -4.16 -2.53 13.70
N PHE A 132 -4.71 -1.44 13.15
CA PHE A 132 -5.00 -0.17 13.83
C PHE A 132 -6.48 -0.04 14.22
N GLU A 133 -7.23 -1.13 14.10
CA GLU A 133 -8.68 -1.19 14.32
C GLU A 133 -9.50 -0.34 13.34
N HIS A 134 -8.94 0.02 12.17
CA HIS A 134 -9.76 0.56 11.09
C HIS A 134 -10.64 -0.55 10.52
N ILE A 135 -11.88 -0.19 10.20
CA ILE A 135 -12.86 -1.11 9.68
C ILE A 135 -13.15 -0.75 8.22
N THR A 136 -12.69 -1.61 7.32
CA THR A 136 -13.08 -1.57 5.91
C THR A 136 -14.32 -2.42 5.73
N THR A 137 -15.45 -1.81 5.37
CA THR A 137 -16.70 -2.52 5.05
C THR A 137 -16.92 -2.49 3.55
N ILE A 138 -17.06 -3.67 2.95
CA ILE A 138 -17.33 -3.86 1.53
C ILE A 138 -18.70 -4.51 1.37
N SER A 139 -19.60 -3.81 0.70
CA SER A 139 -20.96 -4.26 0.42
C SER A 139 -21.10 -4.65 -1.05
N PHE A 140 -21.55 -5.87 -1.32
CA PHE A 140 -21.69 -6.38 -2.68
C PHE A 140 -23.11 -6.16 -3.19
N LYS A 141 -23.22 -5.68 -4.44
CA LYS A 141 -24.49 -5.43 -5.11
C LYS A 141 -24.48 -6.06 -6.50
N ASN A 142 -25.67 -6.44 -6.96
CA ASN A 142 -25.90 -6.98 -8.30
C ASN A 142 -24.98 -8.19 -8.63
N ALA A 143 -24.73 -9.05 -7.63
CA ALA A 143 -23.86 -10.20 -7.79
C ALA A 143 -24.48 -11.23 -8.74
N LYS A 144 -23.73 -11.58 -9.79
CA LYS A 144 -24.08 -12.65 -10.72
C LYS A 144 -23.17 -13.84 -10.46
N TYR A 145 -23.77 -15.03 -10.36
CA TYR A 145 -23.06 -16.27 -10.06
C TYR A 145 -23.08 -17.20 -11.27
N ASN A 146 -22.06 -18.07 -11.37
CA ASN A 146 -21.92 -19.05 -12.46
C ASN A 146 -21.92 -18.41 -13.86
N VAL A 147 -21.44 -17.18 -13.95
CA VAL A 147 -21.22 -16.49 -15.24
C VAL A 147 -20.01 -17.09 -15.95
N ASN A 148 -20.06 -17.13 -17.28
CA ASN A 148 -18.93 -17.61 -18.08
C ASN A 148 -17.82 -16.56 -18.11
N LEU A 149 -16.75 -16.78 -17.32
CA LEU A 149 -15.56 -15.93 -17.28
C LEU A 149 -14.38 -16.62 -17.97
N MET A 150 -13.75 -15.90 -18.90
CA MET A 150 -12.57 -16.37 -19.62
C MET A 150 -11.31 -16.10 -18.80
N ASP A 151 -10.26 -16.88 -19.02
CA ASP A 151 -8.99 -16.68 -18.31
C ASP A 151 -8.35 -15.31 -18.62
N ASN A 152 -8.61 -14.78 -19.82
CA ASN A 152 -8.17 -13.47 -20.24
C ASN A 152 -8.77 -12.32 -19.40
N ASP A 153 -9.89 -12.54 -18.71
CA ASP A 153 -10.49 -11.54 -17.82
C ASP A 153 -9.62 -11.26 -16.58
N PHE A 154 -8.70 -12.16 -16.27
CA PHE A 154 -7.80 -12.11 -15.10
C PHE A 154 -6.34 -11.83 -15.46
N LEU A 155 -6.05 -11.54 -16.73
CA LEU A 155 -4.70 -11.19 -17.15
C LEU A 155 -4.46 -9.69 -16.93
N PHE A 156 -3.44 -9.36 -16.15
CA PHE A 156 -2.97 -7.99 -16.06
C PHE A 156 -2.17 -7.63 -17.31
N LYS A 157 -2.62 -6.61 -18.03
CA LYS A 157 -1.89 -6.05 -19.17
C LYS A 157 -1.02 -4.91 -18.66
N LEU A 158 0.29 -5.13 -18.60
CA LEU A 158 1.25 -4.11 -18.16
C LEU A 158 1.21 -2.89 -19.12
N PRO A 159 0.77 -1.71 -18.65
CA PRO A 159 0.77 -0.52 -19.49
C PRO A 159 2.20 -0.02 -19.73
N SER A 160 2.43 0.63 -20.87
CA SER A 160 3.72 1.24 -21.18
C SER A 160 4.07 2.34 -20.17
N GLY A 161 5.31 2.36 -19.70
CA GLY A 161 5.78 3.39 -18.77
C GLY A 161 5.37 3.18 -17.31
N VAL A 162 4.84 1.99 -16.97
CA VAL A 162 4.53 1.59 -15.60
C VAL A 162 5.75 0.95 -14.93
N ASP A 163 6.08 1.39 -13.72
CA ASP A 163 7.17 0.83 -12.92
C ASP A 163 6.75 -0.52 -12.30
N VAL A 164 7.62 -1.52 -12.34
CA VAL A 164 7.31 -2.88 -11.87
C VAL A 164 8.12 -3.18 -10.61
N VAL A 165 7.42 -3.53 -9.53
CA VAL A 165 8.01 -3.92 -8.25
C VAL A 165 7.75 -5.41 -8.00
N GLN A 166 8.80 -6.24 -7.92
CA GLN A 166 8.67 -7.65 -7.54
C GLN A 166 9.27 -7.92 -6.16
N ALA A 167 8.56 -8.69 -5.32
CA ALA A 167 9.13 -9.26 -4.10
C ALA A 167 9.93 -10.54 -4.41
N GLY A 168 11.24 -10.34 -4.60
CA GLY A 168 12.25 -11.39 -4.43
C GLY A 168 12.61 -12.19 -5.68
N THR A 169 13.66 -11.73 -6.36
CA THR A 169 14.71 -12.61 -6.88
C THR A 169 16.04 -12.07 -6.33
N ILE A 170 16.55 -12.69 -5.27
CA ILE A 170 17.98 -12.64 -4.99
C ILE A 170 18.61 -13.56 -6.03
N SER A 171 19.05 -12.97 -7.15
CA SER A 171 19.98 -13.66 -8.03
C SER A 171 21.34 -13.62 -7.35
N ASN A 172 21.66 -14.69 -6.63
CA ASN A 172 23.04 -14.97 -6.24
C ASN A 172 23.88 -15.12 -7.51
N ASN A 173 24.58 -14.06 -7.88
CA ASN A 173 25.81 -14.16 -8.65
C ASN A 173 26.82 -13.15 -8.10
N ALA A 174 28.00 -13.67 -7.82
CA ALA A 174 29.08 -13.04 -7.07
C ALA A 174 29.45 -11.64 -7.58
N SER A 175 29.19 -10.62 -6.75
CA SER A 175 29.85 -9.28 -6.77
C SER A 175 29.47 -8.49 -5.51
N SER A 176 29.60 -9.12 -4.34
CA SER A 176 29.23 -8.55 -3.04
C SER A 176 30.43 -7.89 -2.36
N THR A 177 30.68 -6.61 -2.65
CA THR A 177 31.39 -5.70 -1.72
C THR A 177 31.03 -4.22 -1.93
N LYS A 178 30.53 -3.78 -3.09
CA LYS A 178 30.17 -2.35 -3.33
C LYS A 178 28.69 -2.00 -3.24
N ALA A 179 27.78 -2.98 -3.29
CA ALA A 179 26.33 -2.73 -3.28
C ALA A 179 25.79 -2.42 -1.87
N ASN A 180 26.29 -3.11 -0.84
CA ASN A 180 25.84 -2.89 0.55
C ASN A 180 26.19 -1.50 1.10
N ASP A 181 27.33 -0.92 0.71
CA ASP A 181 27.74 0.41 1.19
C ASP A 181 26.85 1.53 0.63
N LYS A 182 26.38 1.40 -0.61
CA LYS A 182 25.52 2.40 -1.24
C LYS A 182 24.10 2.38 -0.66
N ASP A 183 23.57 1.18 -0.39
CA ASP A 183 22.28 1.05 0.27
C ASP A 183 22.36 1.63 1.70
N ALA A 184 23.46 1.37 2.43
CA ALA A 184 23.69 1.98 3.73
C ALA A 184 23.78 3.52 3.68
N GLU A 185 24.48 4.09 2.69
CA GLU A 185 24.55 5.54 2.46
C GLU A 185 23.16 6.15 2.23
N LEU A 186 22.34 5.51 1.38
CA LEU A 186 21.00 5.98 1.03
C LEU A 186 19.99 5.80 2.17
N ILE A 187 20.10 4.72 2.94
CA ILE A 187 19.33 4.53 4.17
C ILE A 187 19.69 5.62 5.17
N ALA A 188 20.98 5.88 5.41
CA ALA A 188 21.42 6.95 6.29
C ALA A 188 20.95 8.34 5.82
N PHE A 189 20.91 8.58 4.50
CA PHE A 189 20.35 9.80 3.93
C PHE A 189 18.87 9.99 4.31
N ALA A 190 18.05 8.94 4.12
CA ALA A 190 16.62 8.94 4.43
C ALA A 190 16.35 9.05 5.94
N THR A 191 17.09 8.32 6.78
CA THR A 191 17.00 8.44 8.24
C THR A 191 17.39 9.85 8.70
N GLY A 192 18.45 10.43 8.14
CA GLY A 192 18.82 11.80 8.43
C GLY A 192 17.78 12.84 7.98
N TRP A 193 17.04 12.56 6.91
CA TRP A 193 15.91 13.39 6.47
C TRP A 193 14.76 13.34 7.48
N ALA A 194 14.35 12.14 7.91
CA ALA A 194 13.29 11.96 8.91
C ALA A 194 13.68 12.55 10.27
N ASN A 195 14.95 12.41 10.67
CA ASN A 195 15.47 12.99 11.90
C ASN A 195 15.45 14.53 11.87
N ALA A 196 15.94 15.15 10.79
CA ALA A 196 15.93 16.61 10.65
C ALA A 196 14.50 17.18 10.70
N TRP A 197 13.52 16.45 10.15
CA TRP A 197 12.12 16.82 10.28
C TRP A 197 11.62 16.67 11.73
N SER A 198 11.91 15.54 12.39
CA SER A 198 11.52 15.28 13.78
C SER A 198 12.09 16.30 14.76
N THR A 199 13.36 16.68 14.60
CA THR A 199 14.03 17.69 15.43
C THR A 199 13.70 19.13 15.01
N LYS A 200 12.89 19.31 13.97
CA LYS A 200 12.57 20.62 13.36
C LYS A 200 13.82 21.41 12.97
N ASP A 201 14.89 20.73 12.57
CA ASP A 201 16.05 21.35 11.95
C ASP A 201 15.73 21.65 10.48
N ILE A 202 15.04 22.77 10.27
CA ILE A 202 14.47 23.14 8.97
C ILE A 202 15.57 23.38 7.93
N ASP A 203 16.70 23.94 8.34
CA ASP A 203 17.78 24.25 7.41
C ASP A 203 18.45 22.95 6.94
N VAL A 204 18.69 21.97 7.82
CA VAL A 204 19.16 20.64 7.43
C VAL A 204 18.11 19.89 6.60
N TYR A 205 16.84 19.93 6.98
CA TYR A 205 15.74 19.30 6.22
C TYR A 205 15.66 19.85 4.79
N LEU A 206 15.63 21.18 4.61
CA LEU A 206 15.53 21.80 3.29
C LEU A 206 16.81 21.65 2.48
N SER A 207 17.99 21.56 3.11
CA SER A 207 19.26 21.32 2.41
C SER A 207 19.34 19.97 1.70
N LYS A 208 18.49 19.01 2.06
CA LYS A 208 18.41 17.69 1.44
C LYS A 208 17.65 17.70 0.11
N TYR A 209 17.01 18.80 -0.26
CA TYR A 209 16.29 18.93 -1.52
C TYR A 209 17.19 19.59 -2.58
N ALA A 210 17.15 19.06 -3.80
CA ALA A 210 17.96 19.57 -4.91
C ALA A 210 17.45 20.94 -5.39
N ALA A 211 18.32 21.73 -6.01
CA ALA A 211 17.94 23.02 -6.60
C ALA A 211 16.91 22.88 -7.75
N ASP A 212 16.88 21.71 -8.41
CA ASP A 212 15.90 21.32 -9.42
C ASP A 212 14.80 20.40 -8.88
N PHE A 213 14.53 20.46 -7.56
CA PHE A 213 13.46 19.68 -6.95
C PHE A 213 12.11 19.97 -7.61
N LYS A 214 11.43 18.89 -8.01
CA LYS A 214 10.07 18.95 -8.55
C LYS A 214 9.08 19.01 -7.40
N THR A 215 8.49 20.18 -7.19
CA THR A 215 7.49 20.38 -6.15
C THR A 215 6.22 19.58 -6.44
N PRO A 216 5.53 19.04 -5.42
CA PRO A 216 4.39 18.14 -5.63
C PRO A 216 3.24 18.74 -6.44
N ASN A 217 2.98 20.05 -6.32
CA ASN A 217 1.90 20.74 -7.05
C ASN A 217 2.42 21.70 -8.14
N GLY A 218 3.70 21.62 -8.50
CA GLY A 218 4.31 22.49 -9.51
C GLY A 218 4.50 23.95 -9.07
N GLU A 219 4.39 24.25 -7.77
CA GLU A 219 4.72 25.58 -7.24
C GLU A 219 6.23 25.88 -7.33
N ALA A 220 6.62 27.16 -7.31
CA ALA A 220 8.04 27.53 -7.31
C ALA A 220 8.75 27.01 -6.05
N LEU A 221 10.00 26.54 -6.21
CA LEU A 221 10.77 25.92 -5.13
C LEU A 221 10.87 26.80 -3.87
N ASN A 222 11.13 28.09 -4.05
CA ASN A 222 11.22 29.05 -2.95
C ASN A 222 9.89 29.20 -2.16
N LEU A 223 8.75 29.17 -2.86
CA LEU A 223 7.43 29.21 -2.24
C LEU A 223 7.12 27.92 -1.49
N TRP A 224 7.48 26.78 -2.08
CA TRP A 224 7.37 25.48 -1.41
C TRP A 224 8.22 25.43 -0.14
N GLN A 225 9.48 25.88 -0.21
CA GLN A 225 10.39 25.95 0.94
C GLN A 225 9.83 26.85 2.05
N ALA A 226 9.30 28.03 1.70
CA ALA A 226 8.67 28.94 2.65
C ALA A 226 7.44 28.30 3.32
N SER A 227 6.57 27.65 2.54
CA SER A 227 5.40 26.92 3.05
C SER A 227 5.81 25.79 4.00
N ARG A 228 6.84 25.01 3.64
CA ARG A 228 7.38 23.94 4.50
C ARG A 228 7.98 24.48 5.78
N LYS A 229 8.77 25.56 5.72
CA LYS A 229 9.34 26.23 6.90
C LYS A 229 8.25 26.71 7.87
N GLN A 230 7.17 27.29 7.35
CA GLN A 230 6.02 27.68 8.16
C GLN A 230 5.32 26.46 8.77
N LYS A 231 4.96 25.46 7.94
CA LYS A 231 4.25 24.26 8.39
C LYS A 231 5.02 23.55 9.50
N ILE A 232 6.31 23.25 9.29
CA ILE A 232 7.16 22.57 10.28
C ILE A 232 7.32 23.43 11.55
N SER A 233 7.64 24.72 11.44
CA SER A 233 7.80 25.62 12.60
C SER A 233 6.54 25.69 13.46
N SER A 234 5.37 25.73 12.83
CA SER A 234 4.06 25.87 13.49
C SER A 234 3.55 24.61 14.21
N GLN A 235 4.11 23.44 13.92
CA GLN A 235 3.78 22.21 14.65
C GLN A 235 4.45 22.21 16.01
N GLY A 236 3.86 21.49 16.98
CA GLY A 236 4.49 21.24 18.27
C GLY A 236 5.59 20.19 18.16
N LYS A 237 5.59 19.18 19.02
CA LYS A 237 6.54 18.06 18.89
C LYS A 237 6.27 17.32 17.57
N ILE A 238 7.31 16.97 16.83
CA ILE A 238 7.21 16.15 15.61
C ILE A 238 7.98 14.86 15.84
N LEU A 239 7.40 13.74 15.42
CA LEU A 239 8.08 12.46 15.29
C LEU A 239 7.82 11.92 13.89
N VAL A 240 8.89 11.56 13.19
CA VAL A 240 8.85 10.94 11.87
C VAL A 240 9.66 9.66 11.95
N GLU A 241 8.97 8.53 11.93
CA GLU A 241 9.59 7.21 11.85
C GLU A 241 9.48 6.69 10.42
N ILE A 242 10.54 6.02 9.95
CA ILE A 242 10.56 5.40 8.63
C ILE A 242 10.89 3.92 8.78
N GLU A 243 10.12 3.08 8.09
CA GLU A 243 10.23 1.62 8.13
C GLU A 243 10.12 1.03 6.72
N ASP A 244 10.41 -0.27 6.59
CA ASP A 244 10.35 -0.99 5.31
C ASP A 244 11.15 -0.31 4.19
N ILE A 245 12.32 0.25 4.52
CA ILE A 245 13.13 1.02 3.58
C ILE A 245 13.64 0.10 2.46
N LYS A 246 13.29 0.42 1.23
CA LYS A 246 13.75 -0.23 0.01
C LYS A 246 14.49 0.76 -0.87
N VAL A 247 15.75 0.44 -1.15
CA VAL A 247 16.59 1.21 -2.08
C VAL A 247 16.60 0.54 -3.45
N THR A 248 16.54 1.33 -4.51
CA THR A 248 16.67 0.87 -5.89
C THR A 248 17.51 1.86 -6.68
N MET A 249 18.75 1.49 -6.96
CA MET A 249 19.65 2.27 -7.82
C MET A 249 19.10 2.30 -9.25
N LYS A 250 18.98 3.49 -9.84
CA LYS A 250 18.67 3.68 -11.27
C LYS A 250 19.96 3.80 -12.08
N ASN A 251 20.97 4.47 -11.53
CA ASN A 251 22.35 4.49 -12.00
C ASN A 251 23.26 5.00 -10.86
N GLU A 252 24.56 5.20 -11.10
CA GLU A 252 25.52 5.60 -10.06
C GLU A 252 25.16 6.89 -9.31
N ASN A 253 24.45 7.81 -9.96
CA ASN A 253 24.09 9.13 -9.43
C ASN A 253 22.59 9.33 -9.26
N LEU A 254 21.77 8.27 -9.37
CA LEU A 254 20.32 8.36 -9.26
C LEU A 254 19.77 7.10 -8.61
N ALA A 255 18.99 7.25 -7.56
CA ALA A 255 18.39 6.16 -6.81
C ALA A 255 16.95 6.49 -6.42
N ARG A 256 16.16 5.45 -6.15
CA ARG A 256 14.87 5.58 -5.50
C ARG A 256 14.94 4.98 -4.11
N ILE A 257 14.40 5.69 -3.13
CA ILE A 257 14.23 5.22 -1.76
C ILE A 257 12.73 5.18 -1.50
N GLN A 258 12.20 4.00 -1.19
CA GLN A 258 10.81 3.79 -0.83
C GLN A 258 10.74 3.38 0.64
N PHE A 259 9.81 3.92 1.40
CA PHE A 259 9.63 3.55 2.81
C PHE A 259 8.22 3.87 3.26
N LYS A 260 7.79 3.21 4.33
CA LYS A 260 6.63 3.64 5.11
C LYS A 260 7.06 4.74 6.05
N GLN A 261 6.29 5.80 6.13
CA GLN A 261 6.48 6.92 7.04
C GLN A 261 5.33 6.93 8.04
N LYS A 262 5.67 6.96 9.32
CA LYS A 262 4.74 7.26 10.41
C LYS A 262 5.04 8.66 10.92
N TYR A 263 4.14 9.59 10.65
CA TYR A 263 4.23 10.97 11.12
C TYR A 263 3.33 11.15 12.34
N SER A 264 3.85 11.80 13.37
CA SER A 264 3.05 12.27 14.50
C SER A 264 3.43 13.68 14.90
N SER A 265 2.43 14.51 15.15
CA SER A 265 2.53 15.76 15.89
C SER A 265 1.48 15.83 16.99
N ASP A 266 1.49 16.92 17.76
CA ASP A 266 0.47 17.17 18.79
C ASP A 266 -0.97 17.21 18.24
N LYS A 267 -1.15 17.38 16.92
CA LYS A 267 -2.45 17.59 16.27
C LYS A 267 -2.80 16.57 15.19
N LEU A 268 -1.83 15.82 14.68
CA LEU A 268 -1.99 14.96 13.51
C LEU A 268 -1.12 13.71 13.64
N THR A 269 -1.70 12.56 13.33
CA THR A 269 -0.95 11.33 13.07
C THR A 269 -1.31 10.86 11.67
N GLU A 270 -0.30 10.49 10.88
CA GLU A 270 -0.46 10.14 9.47
C GLU A 270 0.55 9.05 9.08
N ASP A 271 0.03 7.94 8.59
CA ASP A 271 0.84 6.87 8.00
C ASP A 271 0.76 6.96 6.48
N SER A 272 1.91 6.95 5.82
CA SER A 272 1.99 7.09 4.36
C SER A 272 3.12 6.24 3.80
N ASN A 273 2.97 5.80 2.55
CA ASN A 273 4.12 5.33 1.78
C ASN A 273 4.78 6.56 1.16
N LYS A 274 6.11 6.54 1.09
CA LYS A 274 6.91 7.62 0.53
C LYS A 274 7.86 7.07 -0.50
N ASN A 275 8.00 7.82 -1.58
CA ASN A 275 8.90 7.54 -2.68
C ASN A 275 9.78 8.77 -2.91
N LEU A 276 11.08 8.64 -2.61
CA LEU A 276 12.08 9.67 -2.88
C LEU A 276 12.89 9.27 -4.10
N LEU A 277 12.83 10.07 -5.17
CA LEU A 277 13.85 10.02 -6.22
C LEU A 277 14.99 10.92 -5.78
N VAL A 278 16.17 10.35 -5.56
CA VAL A 278 17.35 11.07 -5.09
C VAL A 278 18.45 11.04 -6.15
N LYS A 279 19.14 12.17 -6.32
CA LYS A 279 20.25 12.32 -7.25
C LYS A 279 21.53 12.72 -6.52
N LYS A 280 22.67 12.26 -7.01
CA LYS A 280 23.99 12.58 -6.46
C LYS A 280 24.60 13.76 -7.23
N ILE A 281 24.92 14.83 -6.52
CA ILE A 281 25.59 16.04 -7.03
C ILE A 281 26.83 16.25 -6.17
N ASP A 282 28.01 16.36 -6.79
CA ASP A 282 29.28 16.58 -6.08
C ASP A 282 29.51 15.64 -4.89
N GLY A 283 29.15 14.36 -5.08
CA GLY A 283 29.32 13.32 -4.05
C GLY A 283 28.26 13.32 -2.95
N LYS A 284 27.25 14.19 -2.98
CA LYS A 284 26.15 14.26 -1.99
C LYS A 284 24.80 13.95 -2.61
N TRP A 285 23.95 13.23 -1.89
CA TRP A 285 22.59 12.90 -2.32
C TRP A 285 21.62 14.05 -2.01
N PHE A 286 20.68 14.29 -2.93
CA PHE A 286 19.61 15.27 -2.80
C PHE A 286 18.30 14.71 -3.35
N ILE A 287 17.17 15.06 -2.74
CA ILE A 287 15.82 14.72 -3.21
C ILE A 287 15.51 15.57 -4.44
N GLN A 288 15.26 14.89 -5.56
CA GLN A 288 14.82 15.50 -6.82
C GLN A 288 13.30 15.44 -6.97
N GLU A 289 12.65 14.42 -6.39
CA GLU A 289 11.20 14.23 -6.45
C GLU A 289 10.73 13.50 -5.18
N GLU A 290 9.61 13.92 -4.61
CA GLU A 290 8.97 13.29 -3.46
C GLU A 290 7.51 13.01 -3.82
N THR A 291 7.11 11.75 -3.83
CA THR A 291 5.72 11.34 -4.00
C THR A 291 5.26 10.46 -2.85
N LEU A 292 3.95 10.33 -2.71
CA LEU A 292 3.31 9.30 -1.89
C LEU A 292 3.35 7.94 -2.62
#